data_AF-A0A497DVP9-F1
#
_entry.id   AF-A0A497DVP9-F1
#
_cell.length_a   1.000
_cell.length_b   1.000
_cell.length_c   1.000
_cell.angle_alpha   90.00
_cell.angle_beta   90.00
_cell.angle_gamma   90.00
#
_symmetry.space_group_name_H-M   'P 1'
#
loop_
_entity.id
_entity.type
_entity.pdbx_description
1 polymer ?
#
loop_
_entity_poly.entity_id
_entity_poly.type
_entity_poly.pdbx_seq_one_letter_code
_entity_poly.pdbx_strand_id
1 'polypeptide(L)'
;MEDTDKVRRTYQLAVIIAIALISSLGTYIVLVEILKSTNQVGLVGDITLATLSQLRYIFYGAGVTTIILIRWLRGVMLRKSPQDSEEVLLNRLFRTFIISFALSEVPALLGLALFFLGGLIKDFYILTVISFVLMFMFFPRYPHWRDWIEEARQANCCYPR
;
A
#
# COMPACT_ATOMS: atom_id res chain seq x y z
N MET A 1 -12.66 29.59 -3.32
CA MET A 1 -13.50 28.64 -2.56
C MET A 1 -13.60 27.31 -3.30
N GLU A 2 -13.84 27.28 -4.61
CA GLU A 2 -14.01 26.03 -5.38
C GLU A 2 -12.79 25.08 -5.34
N ASP A 3 -11.56 25.58 -5.39
CA ASP A 3 -10.35 24.73 -5.38
C ASP A 3 -10.11 24.01 -4.04
N THR A 4 -10.30 24.72 -2.92
CA THR A 4 -10.17 24.12 -1.58
C THR A 4 -11.16 22.99 -1.34
N ASP A 5 -12.37 23.09 -1.91
CA ASP A 5 -13.38 22.06 -1.82
C ASP A 5 -13.02 20.83 -2.68
N LYS A 6 -12.42 21.02 -3.85
CA LYS A 6 -11.90 19.93 -4.69
C LYS A 6 -10.82 19.14 -3.94
N VAL A 7 -9.83 19.80 -3.34
CA VAL A 7 -8.76 19.14 -2.56
C VAL A 7 -9.33 18.29 -1.44
N ARG A 8 -10.30 18.86 -0.69
CA ARG A 8 -10.94 18.18 0.43
C ARG A 8 -11.72 16.94 -0.02
N ARG A 9 -12.46 17.01 -1.13
CA ARG A 9 -13.19 15.87 -1.71
C ARG A 9 -12.24 14.75 -2.14
N THR A 10 -11.19 15.08 -2.87
CA THR A 10 -10.19 14.09 -3.32
C THR A 10 -9.49 13.43 -2.13
N TYR A 11 -9.18 14.20 -1.09
CA TYR A 11 -8.65 13.67 0.16
C TYR A 11 -9.62 12.72 0.87
N GLN A 12 -10.91 13.09 0.98
CA GLN A 12 -11.93 12.23 1.60
C GLN A 12 -12.06 10.90 0.87
N LEU A 13 -12.04 10.92 -0.47
CA LEU A 13 -12.02 9.70 -1.27
C LEU A 13 -10.78 8.85 -0.98
N ALA A 14 -9.59 9.46 -0.89
CA ALA A 14 -8.35 8.75 -0.57
C ALA A 14 -8.42 8.08 0.82
N VAL A 15 -8.98 8.76 1.82
CA VAL A 15 -9.17 8.22 3.17
C VAL A 15 -10.15 7.04 3.17
N ILE A 16 -11.27 7.14 2.47
CA ILE A 16 -12.24 6.05 2.36
C ILE A 16 -11.58 4.81 1.75
N ILE A 17 -10.81 4.98 0.67
CA ILE A 17 -10.06 3.88 0.04
C ILE A 17 -9.02 3.31 1.00
N ALA A 18 -8.29 4.16 1.73
CA ALA A 18 -7.30 3.72 2.71
C ALA A 18 -7.92 2.84 3.79
N ILE A 19 -9.04 3.27 4.36
CA ILE A 19 -9.75 2.53 5.41
C ILE A 19 -10.29 1.21 4.84
N ALA A 20 -10.80 1.20 3.62
CA ALA A 20 -11.27 -0.03 2.96
C ALA A 20 -10.13 -1.06 2.79
N LEU A 21 -8.94 -0.61 2.36
CA LEU A 21 -7.76 -1.48 2.19
C LEU A 21 -7.13 -1.92 3.53
N ILE A 22 -7.22 -1.11 4.59
CA ILE A 22 -6.86 -1.56 5.94
C ILE A 22 -7.86 -2.60 6.44
N SER A 23 -9.14 -2.42 6.13
CA SER A 23 -10.21 -3.35 6.50
C SER A 23 -10.07 -4.70 5.80
N SER A 24 -9.69 -4.74 4.51
CA SER A 24 -9.40 -6.00 3.81
C SER A 24 -8.25 -6.77 4.47
N LEU A 25 -7.24 -6.07 4.98
CA LEU A 25 -6.17 -6.68 5.75
C LEU A 25 -6.69 -7.41 7.01
N GLY A 26 -7.70 -6.83 7.67
CA GLY A 26 -8.42 -7.46 8.78
C GLY A 26 -9.18 -8.73 8.36
N THR A 27 -9.79 -8.75 7.18
CA THR A 27 -10.51 -9.94 6.70
C THR A 27 -9.56 -11.11 6.44
N TYR A 28 -8.32 -10.85 6.00
CA TYR A 28 -7.28 -11.88 5.86
C TYR A 28 -6.91 -12.51 7.20
N ILE A 29 -6.79 -11.71 8.25
CA ILE A 29 -6.50 -12.20 9.61
C ILE A 29 -7.65 -13.08 10.10
N VAL A 30 -8.89 -12.62 9.95
CA VAL A 30 -10.09 -13.40 10.33
C VAL A 30 -10.15 -14.72 9.56
N LEU A 31 -9.88 -14.70 8.25
CA LEU A 31 -9.84 -15.90 7.42
C LEU A 31 -8.82 -16.92 7.92
N VAL A 32 -7.59 -16.47 8.21
CA VAL A 32 -6.52 -17.34 8.72
C VAL A 32 -6.87 -17.89 10.11
N GLU A 33 -7.45 -17.10 10.99
CA GLU A 33 -7.83 -17.56 12.34
C GLU A 33 -8.96 -18.60 12.28
N ILE A 34 -9.94 -18.43 11.40
CA ILE A 34 -11.00 -19.43 11.15
C ILE A 34 -10.39 -20.74 10.66
N LEU A 35 -9.54 -20.69 9.62
CA LEU A 35 -8.91 -21.89 9.04
C LEU A 35 -8.01 -22.62 10.04
N LYS A 36 -7.25 -21.86 10.83
CA LYS A 36 -6.46 -22.38 11.96
C LYS A 36 -7.35 -23.05 13.00
N SER A 37 -8.48 -22.44 13.37
CA SER A 37 -9.43 -23.00 14.34
C SER A 37 -10.09 -24.29 13.84
N THR A 38 -10.28 -24.44 12.52
CA THR A 38 -10.82 -25.67 11.91
C THR A 38 -9.73 -26.72 11.65
N ASN A 39 -8.49 -26.48 12.09
CA ASN A 39 -7.34 -27.36 11.86
C ASN A 39 -7.01 -27.59 10.37
N GLN A 40 -7.50 -26.72 9.49
CA GLN A 40 -7.27 -26.74 8.04
C GLN A 40 -6.05 -25.87 7.71
N VAL A 41 -4.87 -26.33 8.13
CA VAL A 41 -3.58 -25.68 7.83
C VAL A 41 -2.90 -26.38 6.67
N GLY A 42 -2.41 -25.62 5.67
CA GLY A 42 -1.78 -26.19 4.48
C GLY A 42 -2.78 -26.93 3.58
N LEU A 43 -3.59 -26.17 2.82
CA LEU A 43 -4.61 -26.71 1.91
C LEU A 43 -4.01 -27.48 0.72
N VAL A 44 -2.73 -27.23 0.41
CA VAL A 44 -2.00 -27.93 -0.63
C VAL A 44 -1.16 -29.02 0.04
N GLY A 45 -1.54 -30.28 -0.15
CA GLY A 45 -0.98 -31.43 0.55
C GLY A 45 0.54 -31.62 0.41
N ASP A 46 1.08 -32.41 1.35
CA ASP A 46 2.44 -32.96 1.50
C ASP A 46 3.56 -32.29 0.67
N ILE A 47 3.79 -31.00 0.90
CA ILE A 47 4.92 -30.27 0.34
C ILE A 47 6.17 -30.62 1.16
N THR A 48 7.26 -31.03 0.49
CA THR A 48 8.52 -31.30 1.20
C THR A 48 9.06 -30.05 1.91
N LEU A 49 9.69 -30.26 3.07
CA LEU A 49 10.28 -29.17 3.89
C LEU A 49 11.31 -28.34 3.10
N ALA A 50 12.01 -28.95 2.15
CA ALA A 50 12.98 -28.29 1.28
C ALA A 50 12.30 -27.27 0.34
N THR A 51 11.23 -27.70 -0.36
CA THR A 51 10.45 -26.85 -1.25
C THR A 51 9.81 -25.69 -0.48
N LEU A 52 9.28 -25.96 0.71
CA LEU A 52 8.63 -24.97 1.56
C LEU A 52 9.63 -23.90 2.06
N SER A 53 10.86 -24.31 2.37
CA SER A 53 11.94 -23.37 2.72
C SER A 53 12.33 -22.48 1.54
N GLN A 54 12.46 -23.03 0.32
CA GLN A 54 12.72 -22.23 -0.89
C GLN A 54 11.60 -21.24 -1.17
N LEU A 55 10.33 -21.68 -1.10
CA LEU A 55 9.17 -20.80 -1.29
C LEU A 55 9.20 -19.65 -0.28
N ARG A 56 9.50 -19.92 0.99
CA ARG A 56 9.62 -18.87 2.00
C ARG A 56 10.62 -17.80 1.55
N TYR A 57 11.83 -18.17 1.15
CA TYR A 57 12.83 -17.18 0.69
C TYR A 57 12.38 -16.40 -0.54
N ILE A 58 11.71 -17.04 -1.51
CA ILE A 58 11.17 -16.37 -2.70
C ILE A 58 10.11 -15.33 -2.31
N PHE A 59 9.19 -15.69 -1.42
CA PHE A 59 8.09 -14.82 -0.99
C PHE A 59 8.60 -13.66 -0.11
N TYR A 60 9.57 -13.89 0.77
CA TYR A 60 10.24 -12.81 1.50
C TYR A 60 11.02 -11.89 0.56
N GLY A 61 11.71 -12.45 -0.44
CA GLY A 61 12.38 -11.68 -1.48
C GLY A 61 11.41 -10.81 -2.28
N ALA A 62 10.24 -11.36 -2.63
CA ALA A 62 9.17 -10.61 -3.27
C ALA A 62 8.63 -9.50 -2.36
N GLY A 63 8.43 -9.78 -1.06
CA GLY A 63 8.07 -8.77 -0.05
C GLY A 63 9.07 -7.60 0.00
N VAL A 64 10.37 -7.88 0.09
CA VAL A 64 11.42 -6.85 0.04
C VAL A 64 11.38 -6.07 -1.28
N THR A 65 11.16 -6.76 -2.39
CA THR A 65 11.05 -6.14 -3.72
C THR A 65 9.89 -5.15 -3.78
N THR A 66 8.75 -5.45 -3.14
CA THR A 66 7.62 -4.50 -3.10
C THR A 66 7.96 -3.21 -2.36
N ILE A 67 8.73 -3.28 -1.25
CA ILE A 67 9.19 -2.10 -0.51
C ILE A 67 10.08 -1.22 -1.39
N ILE A 68 11.01 -1.83 -2.12
CA ILE A 68 11.89 -1.13 -3.06
C ILE A 68 11.05 -0.49 -4.18
N LEU A 69 10.09 -1.24 -4.72
CA LEU A 69 9.22 -0.78 -5.81
C LEU A 69 8.38 0.43 -5.39
N ILE A 70 7.79 0.42 -4.19
CA ILE A 70 7.02 1.56 -3.66
C ILE A 70 7.91 2.80 -3.53
N ARG A 71 9.12 2.65 -2.98
CA ARG A 71 10.07 3.77 -2.81
C ARG A 71 10.49 4.34 -4.16
N TRP A 72 10.79 3.48 -5.13
CA TRP A 72 11.17 3.89 -6.48
C TRP A 72 10.01 4.57 -7.22
N LEU A 73 8.83 3.95 -7.21
CA LEU A 73 7.62 4.49 -7.84
C LEU A 73 7.29 5.89 -7.30
N ARG A 74 7.40 6.08 -5.99
CA ARG A 74 7.14 7.38 -5.36
C ARG A 74 8.18 8.43 -5.77
N GLY A 75 9.45 8.06 -5.88
CA GLY A 75 10.51 8.95 -6.36
C GLY A 75 10.31 9.38 -7.82
N VAL A 76 9.81 8.48 -8.67
CA VAL A 76 9.53 8.77 -10.09
C VAL A 76 8.22 9.55 -10.24
N MET A 77 7.14 9.13 -9.59
CA MET A 77 5.82 9.72 -9.75
C MET A 77 5.63 11.05 -9.01
N LEU A 78 6.34 11.29 -7.90
CA LEU A 78 6.30 12.60 -7.21
C LEU A 78 7.35 13.59 -7.71
N ARG A 79 8.06 13.25 -8.81
CA ARG A 79 8.97 14.20 -9.44
C ARG A 79 8.16 15.39 -9.96
N LYS A 80 8.30 16.54 -9.30
CA LYS A 80 7.62 17.78 -9.68
C LYS A 80 8.13 18.23 -11.05
N SER A 81 7.21 18.42 -12.00
CA SER A 81 7.50 19.16 -13.23
C SER A 81 7.06 20.62 -13.01
N PRO A 82 7.89 21.62 -13.34
CA PRO A 82 7.52 23.05 -13.21
C PRO A 82 6.34 23.51 -14.08
N GLN A 83 5.73 22.61 -14.85
CA GLN A 83 4.73 22.91 -15.90
C GLN A 83 3.34 22.34 -15.59
N ASP A 84 3.17 21.61 -14.49
CA ASP A 84 1.92 20.91 -14.19
C ASP A 84 0.91 21.86 -13.50
N SER A 85 -0.35 21.86 -13.95
CA SER A 85 -1.45 22.61 -13.31
C SER A 85 -1.86 22.00 -11.96
N GLU A 86 -2.53 22.77 -11.09
CA GLU A 86 -2.99 22.32 -9.77
C GLU A 86 -3.81 21.01 -9.86
N GLU A 87 -4.69 20.90 -10.85
CA GLU A 87 -5.53 19.70 -11.08
C GLU A 87 -4.71 18.47 -11.50
N VAL A 88 -3.69 18.66 -12.35
CA VAL A 88 -2.80 17.57 -12.78
C VAL A 88 -1.93 17.09 -11.61
N LEU A 89 -1.45 18.01 -10.77
CA LEU A 89 -0.71 17.70 -9.57
C LEU A 89 -1.56 16.85 -8.61
N LEU A 90 -2.78 17.32 -8.30
CA LEU A 90 -3.73 16.63 -7.43
C LEU A 90 -4.03 15.21 -7.90
N ASN A 91 -4.32 15.05 -9.20
CA ASN A 91 -4.63 13.73 -9.76
C ASN A 91 -3.40 12.80 -9.74
N ARG A 92 -2.20 13.34 -9.97
CA ARG A 92 -0.94 12.59 -9.86
C ARG A 92 -0.67 12.15 -8.41
N LEU A 93 -0.92 13.01 -7.42
CA LEU A 93 -0.78 12.68 -6.00
C LEU A 93 -1.77 11.58 -5.59
N PHE A 94 -3.03 11.72 -5.98
CA PHE A 94 -4.08 10.72 -5.72
C PHE A 94 -3.77 9.37 -6.36
N ARG A 95 -3.33 9.37 -7.62
CA ARG A 95 -2.93 8.15 -8.34
C ARG A 95 -1.71 7.48 -7.69
N THR A 96 -0.70 8.27 -7.31
CA THR A 96 0.50 7.75 -6.64
C THR A 96 0.14 7.14 -5.29
N PHE A 97 -0.76 7.78 -4.55
CA PHE A 97 -1.28 7.28 -3.29
C PHE A 97 -1.96 5.92 -3.48
N ILE A 98 -2.93 5.79 -4.39
CA ILE A 98 -3.64 4.53 -4.64
C ILE A 98 -2.67 3.40 -4.99
N ILE A 99 -1.75 3.64 -5.92
CA ILE A 99 -0.81 2.61 -6.37
C ILE A 99 0.11 2.20 -5.21
N SER A 100 0.62 3.16 -4.44
CA SER A 100 1.50 2.87 -3.30
C SER A 100 0.77 2.09 -2.21
N PHE A 101 -0.50 2.44 -1.95
CA PHE A 101 -1.32 1.77 -0.95
C PHE A 101 -1.71 0.35 -1.38
N ALA A 102 -2.08 0.15 -2.65
CA ALA A 102 -2.32 -1.18 -3.19
C ALA A 102 -1.06 -2.06 -3.14
N LEU A 103 0.11 -1.51 -3.50
CA LEU A 103 1.39 -2.22 -3.40
C LEU A 103 1.74 -2.60 -1.95
N SER A 104 1.32 -1.79 -0.98
CA SER A 104 1.56 -2.10 0.44
C SER A 104 0.76 -3.29 0.94
N GLU A 105 -0.28 -3.73 0.24
CA GLU A 105 -1.06 -4.94 0.57
C GLU A 105 -0.39 -6.24 0.07
N VAL A 106 0.52 -6.14 -0.91
CA VAL A 106 1.17 -7.30 -1.54
C VAL A 106 1.90 -8.21 -0.55
N PRO A 107 2.69 -7.72 0.42
CA PRO A 107 3.30 -8.58 1.43
C PRO A 107 2.27 -9.45 2.19
N ALA A 108 1.14 -8.89 2.63
CA ALA A 108 0.08 -9.63 3.30
C ALA A 108 -0.50 -10.75 2.40
N LEU A 109 -0.74 -10.48 1.12
CA LEU A 109 -1.19 -11.48 0.16
C LEU A 109 -0.16 -12.61 -0.04
N LEU A 110 1.13 -12.26 -0.10
CA LEU A 110 2.23 -13.23 -0.15
C LEU A 110 2.26 -14.10 1.12
N GLY A 111 2.07 -13.50 2.28
CA GLY A 111 1.95 -14.22 3.55
C GLY A 111 0.74 -15.16 3.56
N LEU A 112 -0.39 -14.73 3.02
CA LEU A 112 -1.60 -15.53 2.95
C LEU A 112 -1.40 -16.75 2.04
N ALA A 113 -0.73 -16.56 0.91
CA ALA A 113 -0.34 -17.65 0.02
C ALA A 113 0.62 -18.65 0.72
N LEU A 114 1.60 -18.18 1.50
CA LEU A 114 2.47 -19.06 2.30
C LEU A 114 1.68 -19.86 3.35
N PHE A 115 0.67 -19.25 3.96
CA PHE A 115 -0.22 -19.95 4.89
C PHE A 115 -1.02 -21.05 4.17
N PHE A 116 -1.59 -20.76 3.01
CA PHE A 116 -2.34 -21.76 2.23
C PHE A 116 -1.47 -22.91 1.73
N LEU A 117 -0.24 -22.63 1.31
CA LEU A 117 0.68 -23.64 0.77
C LEU A 117 1.28 -24.50 1.89
N GLY A 118 1.79 -23.88 2.94
CA GLY A 118 2.64 -24.56 3.92
C GLY A 118 2.15 -24.52 5.37
N GLY A 119 0.98 -23.93 5.63
CA GLY A 119 0.51 -23.72 7.01
C GLY A 119 1.41 -22.78 7.82
N LEU A 120 2.22 -21.95 7.17
CA LEU A 120 3.21 -21.07 7.79
C LEU A 120 2.57 -19.83 8.45
N ILE A 121 1.88 -20.06 9.57
CA ILE A 121 1.13 -19.05 10.31
C ILE A 121 2.03 -17.86 10.72
N LYS A 122 3.24 -18.15 11.20
CA LYS A 122 4.17 -17.10 11.67
C LYS A 122 4.56 -16.15 10.54
N ASP A 123 4.88 -16.70 9.36
CA ASP A 123 5.29 -15.92 8.21
C ASP A 123 4.15 -15.04 7.68
N PHE A 124 2.91 -15.54 7.72
CA PHE A 124 1.72 -14.73 7.42
C PHE A 124 1.63 -13.51 8.32
N TYR A 125 1.73 -13.67 9.64
CA TYR A 125 1.64 -12.52 10.57
C TYR A 125 2.78 -11.52 10.38
N ILE A 126 4.02 -11.99 10.14
CA ILE A 126 5.16 -11.10 9.89
C ILE A 126 4.91 -10.24 8.65
N LEU A 127 4.52 -10.85 7.54
CA LEU A 127 4.27 -10.13 6.30
C LEU A 127 3.03 -9.22 6.36
N THR A 128 2.00 -9.65 7.09
CA THR A 128 0.80 -8.85 7.41
C THR A 128 1.16 -7.60 8.20
N VAL A 129 2.00 -7.73 9.23
CA VAL A 129 2.50 -6.58 10.01
C VAL A 129 3.31 -5.64 9.13
N ILE A 130 4.17 -6.16 8.25
CA ILE A 130 4.92 -5.33 7.29
C ILE A 130 3.96 -4.54 6.39
N SER A 131 2.95 -5.18 5.82
CA SER A 131 1.92 -4.50 5.02
C SER A 131 1.18 -3.43 5.81
N PHE A 132 0.78 -3.74 7.04
CA PHE A 132 0.11 -2.77 7.90
C PHE A 132 0.98 -1.55 8.22
N VAL A 133 2.27 -1.77 8.53
CA VAL A 133 3.24 -0.69 8.77
C VAL A 133 3.42 0.18 7.52
N LEU A 134 3.50 -0.42 6.32
CA LEU A 134 3.58 0.32 5.07
C LEU A 134 2.31 1.15 4.83
N MET A 135 1.12 0.57 5.01
CA MET A 135 -0.15 1.31 4.92
C MET A 135 -0.20 2.49 5.89
N PHE A 136 0.25 2.29 7.13
CA PHE A 136 0.31 3.35 8.13
C PHE A 136 1.31 4.46 7.72
N MET A 137 2.48 4.08 7.21
CA MET A 137 3.49 5.02 6.73
C MET A 137 2.99 5.86 5.54
N PHE A 138 2.21 5.26 4.65
CA PHE A 138 1.69 5.89 3.43
C PHE A 138 0.26 6.45 3.57
N PHE A 139 -0.31 6.42 4.77
CA PHE A 139 -1.65 6.94 5.03
C PHE A 139 -1.79 8.40 4.56
N PRO A 140 -2.90 8.76 3.88
CA PRO A 140 -3.05 10.10 3.33
C PRO A 140 -3.18 11.11 4.48
N ARG A 141 -2.25 12.06 4.58
CA ARG A 141 -2.26 13.12 5.61
C ARG A 141 -2.68 14.44 4.98
N TYR A 142 -3.81 14.99 5.44
CA TYR A 142 -4.37 16.24 4.90
C TYR A 142 -3.38 17.41 4.85
N PRO A 143 -2.57 17.69 5.90
CA PRO A 143 -1.62 18.81 5.87
C PRO A 143 -0.63 18.70 4.71
N HIS A 144 -0.10 17.49 4.48
CA HIS A 144 0.86 17.26 3.41
C HIS A 144 0.26 17.50 2.02
N TRP A 145 -1.03 17.19 1.82
CA TRP A 145 -1.71 17.41 0.54
C TRP A 145 -1.97 18.89 0.30
N ARG A 146 -2.40 19.63 1.33
CA ARG A 146 -2.60 21.07 1.26
C ARG A 146 -1.28 21.80 0.98
N ASP A 147 -0.26 21.52 1.79
CA ASP A 147 1.04 22.21 1.70
C ASP A 147 1.69 21.97 0.34
N TRP A 148 1.57 20.76 -0.22
CA TRP A 148 2.11 20.43 -1.53
C TRP A 148 1.44 21.19 -2.69
N ILE A 149 0.15 21.52 -2.56
CA ILE A 149 -0.58 22.34 -3.53
C ILE A 149 -0.28 23.83 -3.33
N GLU A 150 -0.20 24.28 -2.07
CA GLU A 150 0.18 25.66 -1.75
C GLU A 150 1.59 26.00 -2.25
N GLU A 151 2.56 25.09 -2.09
CA GLU A 151 3.89 25.22 -2.67
C GLU A 151 3.85 25.36 -4.19
N ALA A 152 3.02 24.56 -4.87
CA ALA A 152 2.87 24.63 -6.33
C ALA A 152 2.21 25.95 -6.77
N ARG A 153 1.21 26.43 -6.02
CA ARG A 153 0.55 27.71 -6.26
C ARG A 153 1.52 28.88 -6.08
N GLN A 154 2.31 28.88 -5.01
CA GLN A 154 3.31 29.92 -4.74
C GLN A 154 4.38 29.98 -5.84
N ALA A 155 4.85 28.82 -6.31
CA ALA A 155 5.79 28.77 -7.43
C ALA A 155 5.22 29.40 -8.71
N ASN A 156 3.92 29.19 -8.96
CA ASN A 156 3.22 29.78 -10.11
C ASN A 156 2.93 31.28 -9.94
N CYS A 157 2.77 31.79 -8.70
CA CYS A 157 2.58 33.22 -8.43
C CYS A 157 3.86 34.06 -8.50
N CYS A 158 5.01 33.52 -8.07
CA CYS A 158 6.29 34.24 -8.09
C CYS A 158 6.99 34.18 -9.45
N TYR A 159 6.64 33.20 -10.28
CA TYR A 159 7.00 33.16 -11.69
C TYR A 159 5.73 33.02 -12.54
N PRO A 160 4.85 34.04 -12.51
CA PRO A 160 3.62 34.01 -13.26
C PRO A 160 4.01 34.00 -14.74
N ARG A 161 3.48 33.02 -15.46
CA ARG A 161 3.50 33.07 -16.92
C ARG A 161 2.54 34.12 -17.42
#